data_AF-M5BUI2-F1
#
_entry.id   AF-M5BUI2-F1
#
_cell.length_a   1.000
_cell.length_b   1.000
_cell.length_c   1.000
_cell.angle_alpha   90.00
_cell.angle_beta   90.00
_cell.angle_gamma   90.00
#
_symmetry.space_group_name_H-M   'P 1'
#
loop_
_entity.id
_entity.type
_entity.pdbx_description
1 polymer ?
#
loop_
_entity_poly.entity_id
_entity_poly.type
_entity_poly.pdbx_seq_one_letter_code
_entity_poly.pdbx_strand_id
1 'polypeptide(L)'
;MASTCTAKAIRGYFLDGVLPPNGIVCDTIERLFPEKSAPVEAKAWLNPEASVSEADTHLAEVVRDLGMAMEPFVGLHKKPKSLL
;
A
#
# COMPACT_ATOMS: atom_id res chain seq x y z
N MET A 1 9.08 -0.96 1.16
CA MET A 1 10.44 -0.76 0.62
C MET A 1 10.88 0.68 0.90
N ALA A 2 12.11 0.95 1.35
CA ALA A 2 12.57 2.32 1.62
C ALA A 2 13.20 2.96 0.37
N SER A 3 12.78 4.18 0.00
CA SER A 3 13.30 4.86 -1.20
C SER A 3 14.77 5.26 -1.03
N THR A 4 15.62 4.82 -1.96
CA THR A 4 17.05 5.15 -1.99
C THR A 4 17.32 6.63 -2.20
N CYS A 5 16.41 7.33 -2.90
CA CYS A 5 16.46 8.79 -3.06
C CYS A 5 16.29 9.50 -1.71
N THR A 6 15.29 9.09 -0.92
CA THR A 6 15.04 9.65 0.41
C THR A 6 16.21 9.37 1.36
N ALA A 7 16.78 8.17 1.31
CA ALA A 7 17.93 7.81 2.13
C ALA A 7 19.16 8.68 1.84
N LYS A 8 19.42 9.02 0.57
CA LYS A 8 20.52 9.91 0.19
C LYS A 8 20.31 11.34 0.67
N ALA A 9 19.08 11.86 0.56
CA ALA A 9 18.75 13.20 1.05
C ALA A 9 18.95 13.31 2.58
N ILE A 10 18.49 12.30 3.32
CA ILE A 10 18.67 12.23 4.78
C ILE A 10 20.16 12.14 5.14
N ARG A 11 20.93 11.30 4.42
CA ARG A 11 22.37 11.17 4.64
C ARG A 11 23.10 12.50 4.42
N GLY A 12 22.81 13.21 3.33
CA GLY A 12 23.43 14.51 3.02
C GLY A 12 23.14 15.57 4.07
N TYR A 13 21.93 15.55 4.64
CA TYR A 13 21.60 16.43 5.76
C TYR A 13 22.43 16.12 7.01
N PHE A 14 22.50 14.86 7.43
CA PHE A 14 23.16 14.50 8.68
C PHE A 14 24.70 14.50 8.62
N LEU A 15 25.28 14.15 7.48
CA LEU A 15 26.73 14.06 7.33
C LEU A 15 27.34 15.35 6.78
N ASP A 16 26.65 15.98 5.83
CA ASP A 16 27.21 17.08 5.05
C ASP A 16 26.55 18.44 5.41
N GLY A 17 25.49 18.45 6.23
CA GLY A 17 24.77 19.67 6.61
C GLY A 17 23.99 20.32 5.46
N VAL A 18 23.82 19.61 4.35
CA VAL A 18 23.22 20.13 3.13
C VAL A 18 21.74 19.77 3.09
N LEU A 19 20.90 20.78 2.96
CA LEU A 19 19.48 20.58 2.70
C LEU A 19 19.27 20.17 1.23
N PRO A 20 18.35 19.24 0.96
CA PRO A 20 17.98 18.95 -0.42
C PRO A 20 17.38 20.19 -1.11
N PRO A 21 17.46 20.28 -2.45
CA PRO A 21 16.85 21.37 -3.20
C PRO A 21 15.36 21.51 -2.90
N ASN A 22 14.87 22.75 -2.87
CA ASN A 22 13.46 23.04 -2.68
C ASN A 22 12.63 22.33 -3.78
N GLY A 23 11.66 21.52 -3.34
CA GLY A 23 10.78 20.78 -4.25
C GLY A 23 11.32 19.44 -4.71
N ILE A 24 12.34 18.85 -4.05
CA ILE A 24 12.73 17.47 -4.37
C ILE A 24 11.56 16.52 -4.12
N VAL A 25 11.20 15.75 -5.15
CA VAL A 25 10.25 14.65 -5.05
C VAL A 25 11.02 13.39 -5.37
N CYS A 26 11.04 12.45 -4.42
CA CYS A 26 11.60 11.14 -4.66
C CYS A 26 10.53 10.26 -5.28
N ASP A 27 10.72 9.87 -6.54
CA ASP A 27 9.82 8.96 -7.22
C ASP A 27 9.66 7.66 -6.42
N THR A 28 8.42 7.19 -6.34
CA THR A 28 8.13 5.88 -5.78
C THR A 28 8.60 4.83 -6.78
N ILE A 29 9.43 3.89 -6.32
CA ILE A 29 9.94 2.79 -7.15
C ILE A 29 8.80 1.87 -7.62
N GLU A 30 7.69 1.86 -6.88
CA GLU A 30 6.51 1.04 -7.17
C GLU A 30 5.41 1.88 -7.83
N ARG A 31 5.13 1.58 -9.10
CA ARG A 31 3.89 2.02 -9.74
C ARG A 31 2.75 1.17 -9.18
N LEU A 32 1.92 1.79 -8.34
CA LEU A 32 0.74 1.14 -7.72
C LEU A 32 -0.26 0.62 -8.77
N PHE A 33 -0.24 1.18 -9.98
CA PHE A 33 -1.12 0.80 -11.07
C PHE A 33 -0.33 0.67 -12.39
N PRO A 34 -0.67 -0.29 -13.27
CA PRO A 34 -0.07 -0.40 -14.59
C PRO A 34 -0.34 0.87 -15.42
N GLU A 35 0.65 1.33 -16.20
CA GLU A 35 0.43 2.38 -17.19
C GLU A 35 -0.53 1.92 -18.30
N LYS A 36 -1.18 2.86 -19.00
CA LYS A 36 -2.04 2.55 -20.16
C LYS A 36 -1.29 1.81 -21.28
N SER A 37 0.04 1.92 -21.34
CA SER A 37 0.92 1.19 -22.27
C SER A 37 1.46 -0.12 -21.70
N ALA A 38 1.13 -0.48 -20.46
CA ALA A 38 1.66 -1.66 -19.80
C ALA A 38 1.30 -2.94 -20.60
N PRO A 39 2.19 -3.96 -20.55
CA PRO A 39 1.95 -5.26 -21.18
C PRO A 39 0.59 -5.84 -20.77
N VAL A 40 -0.02 -6.64 -21.66
CA VAL A 40 -1.37 -7.19 -21.45
C VAL A 40 -1.44 -8.00 -20.15
N GLU A 41 -0.34 -8.66 -19.78
CA GLU A 41 -0.19 -9.44 -18.56
C GLU A 41 -0.31 -8.58 -17.29
N ALA A 42 0.20 -7.35 -17.32
CA ALA A 42 0.09 -6.40 -16.20
C ALA A 42 -1.32 -5.78 -16.09
N LYS A 43 -2.12 -5.87 -17.15
CA LYS A 43 -3.52 -5.41 -17.18
C LYS A 43 -4.53 -6.53 -17.00
N ALA A 44 -4.09 -7.77 -16.83
CA ALA A 44 -4.98 -8.93 -16.69
C ALA A 44 -5.97 -8.75 -15.52
N TRP A 45 -5.56 -8.06 -14.46
CA TRP A 45 -6.37 -7.81 -13.26
C TRP A 45 -7.37 -6.65 -13.45
N LEU A 46 -7.26 -5.90 -14.55
CA LEU A 46 -8.15 -4.80 -14.94
C LEU A 46 -9.19 -5.24 -15.99
N ASN A 47 -9.16 -6.50 -16.44
CA ASN A 47 -10.10 -6.99 -17.44
C ASN A 47 -11.46 -7.28 -16.76
N PRO A 48 -12.53 -6.53 -17.09
CA PRO A 48 -13.86 -6.75 -16.52
C PRO A 48 -14.48 -8.09 -16.96
N GLU A 49 -13.95 -8.74 -18.00
CA GLU A 49 -14.34 -10.09 -18.43
C GLU A 49 -13.39 -11.19 -17.92
N ALA A 50 -12.41 -10.85 -17.07
CA ALA A 50 -11.63 -11.87 -16.38
C ALA A 50 -12.59 -12.67 -15.49
N SER A 51 -12.87 -13.92 -15.90
CA SER A 51 -13.63 -14.86 -15.10
C SER A 51 -12.90 -15.06 -13.77
N VAL A 52 -13.56 -14.72 -12.67
CA VAL A 52 -13.07 -15.00 -11.31
C VAL A 52 -12.82 -16.50 -11.22
N SER A 53 -11.58 -16.90 -10.92
CA SER A 53 -11.26 -18.32 -10.80
C SER A 53 -11.91 -18.91 -9.53
N GLU A 54 -12.05 -20.23 -9.48
CA GLU A 54 -12.52 -20.92 -8.26
C GLU A 54 -11.62 -20.59 -7.06
N ALA A 55 -10.31 -20.48 -7.29
CA ALA A 55 -9.33 -20.09 -6.28
C ALA A 55 -9.56 -18.66 -5.77
N ASP A 56 -9.88 -17.72 -6.65
CA ASP A 56 -10.18 -16.33 -6.27
C ASP A 56 -11.48 -16.24 -5.46
N THR A 57 -12.46 -17.08 -5.80
CA THR A 57 -13.74 -17.16 -5.09
C THR A 57 -13.52 -17.70 -3.67
N HIS A 58 -12.74 -18.78 -3.56
CA HIS A 58 -12.37 -19.35 -2.26
C HIS A 58 -11.57 -18.37 -1.40
N LEU A 59 -10.61 -17.64 -2.01
CA LEU A 59 -9.85 -16.61 -1.31
C LEU A 59 -10.76 -15.49 -0.77
N ALA A 60 -11.73 -15.05 -1.57
CA ALA A 60 -12.68 -14.01 -1.15
C ALA A 60 -13.54 -14.46 0.04
N GLU A 61 -13.97 -15.72 0.07
CA GLU A 61 -14.70 -16.30 1.20
C GLU A 61 -13.84 -16.31 2.47
N VAL A 62 -12.60 -16.78 2.39
CA VAL A 62 -11.67 -16.83 3.53
C VAL A 62 -11.40 -15.44 4.09
N VAL A 63 -11.18 -14.44 3.21
CA VAL A 63 -10.94 -13.05 3.64
C VAL A 63 -12.18 -12.47 4.34
N ARG A 64 -13.38 -12.76 3.82
CA ARG A 64 -14.64 -12.32 4.44
C ARG A 64 -14.83 -12.94 5.82
N ASP A 65 -14.60 -14.24 5.94
CA ASP A 65 -14.76 -14.97 7.19
C ASP A 65 -13.74 -14.52 8.24
N LEU A 66 -12.50 -14.21 7.82
CA LEU A 66 -11.50 -13.57 8.68
C LEU A 66 -11.98 -12.19 9.17
N GLY A 67 -12.56 -11.37 8.30
CA GLY A 67 -13.13 -10.07 8.66
C GLY A 67 -14.24 -10.19 9.70
N MET A 68 -15.14 -11.16 9.54
CA MET A 68 -16.20 -11.46 10.53
C MET A 68 -15.61 -11.94 11.86
N ALA A 69 -14.61 -12.81 11.84
CA ALA A 69 -13.94 -13.28 13.05
C ALA A 69 -13.24 -12.15 13.82
N MET A 70 -12.80 -11.10 13.12
CA MET A 70 -12.16 -9.92 13.71
C MET A 70 -13.16 -8.88 14.24
N GLU A 71 -14.43 -8.93 13.85
CA GLU A 71 -15.48 -7.95 14.23
C GLU A 71 -15.52 -7.65 15.74
N PRO A 72 -15.43 -8.65 16.66
CA PRO A 72 -15.46 -8.40 18.09
C PRO A 72 -14.28 -7.55 18.61
N PHE A 73 -13.17 -7.53 17.86
CA PHE A 73 -11.92 -6.89 18.27
C PHE A 73 -11.75 -5.47 17.70
N VAL A 74 -12.49 -5.10 16.64
CA VAL A 74 -12.40 -3.79 15.97
C VAL A 74 -12.73 -2.61 16.92
N GLY A 75 -13.48 -2.85 18.00
CA GLY A 75 -13.88 -1.84 18.98
C GLY A 75 -13.06 -1.79 20.28
N LEU A 76 -12.16 -2.75 20.53
CA LEU A 76 -11.48 -2.89 21.84
C LEU A 76 -10.47 -1.78 22.14
N HIS A 77 -10.07 -0.99 21.15
CA HIS A 77 -9.17 0.15 21.33
C HIS A 77 -9.87 1.49 21.62
N LYS A 78 -11.20 1.51 21.80
CA LYS A 78 -11.91 2.74 22.22
C LYS A 78 -11.55 3.06 23.67
N LYS A 79 -10.85 4.17 23.90
CA LYS A 79 -10.55 4.69 25.24
C LYS A 79 -11.85 4.80 26.07
N PRO A 80 -11.86 4.40 27.35
CA PRO A 80 -13.04 4.54 28.19
C PRO A 80 -13.47 6.01 28.25
N LYS A 81 -14.77 6.25 28.03
CA LYS A 81 -15.38 7.60 28.07
C LYS A 81 -15.28 8.29 29.44
N SER A 82 -14.73 7.64 30.46
CA SER A 82 -14.60 8.19 31.83
C SER A 82 -13.40 9.13 32.02
N LEU A 83 -12.72 9.55 30.94
CA LEU A 83 -11.62 10.51 30.97
C LEU A 83 -11.88 11.74 30.06
N LEU A 84 -13.15 12.10 29.85
CA LEU A 84 -13.57 13.35 29.23
C LEU A 84 -14.47 14.13 30.20
#